data_AF-A0A7V9S5F0-F1
#
_entry.id   AF-A0A7V9S5F0-F1
#
_cell.length_a   1.000
_cell.length_b   1.000
_cell.length_c   1.000
_cell.angle_alpha   90.00
_cell.angle_beta   90.00
_cell.angle_gamma   90.00
#
_symmetry.space_group_name_H-M   'P 1'
#
loop_
_entity.id
_entity.type
_entity.pdbx_description
1 polymer ?
#
loop_
_entity_poly.entity_id
_entity_poly.type
_entity_poly.pdbx_seq_one_letter_code
_entity_poly.pdbx_strand_id
1 'polypeptide(L)' 'MLYQIISLIGAALILVGYVGLQRGWLDRTDRSFNALNFVGSALLTWVALIDHRLGFIVLEGAWALLSLPGMLRATRAG' A
#
# COMPACT_ATOMS: atom_id res chain seq x y z
N MET A 1 1.55 1.73 21.54
CA MET A 1 2.69 0.88 21.13
C MET A 1 2.31 -0.08 20.00
N LEU A 2 1.30 -0.96 20.18
CA LEU A 2 0.88 -1.90 19.12
C LEU A 2 0.54 -1.21 17.77
N TYR A 3 -0.29 -0.16 17.79
CA TYR A 3 -0.65 0.57 16.56
C TYR A 3 0.54 1.24 15.87
N GLN A 4 1.52 1.71 16.65
CA GLN A 4 2.74 2.30 16.10
C GLN A 4 3.62 1.25 15.40
N ILE A 5 3.69 0.02 15.93
CA ILE A 5 4.37 -1.10 15.27
C ILE A 5 3.64 -1.45 13.97
N ILE A 6 2.31 -1.50 13.99
CA ILE A 6 1.50 -1.76 12.78
C ILE A 6 1.74 -0.67 11.73
N SER A 7 1.77 0.62 12.12
CA SER A 7 2.13 1.70 11.21
C SER A 7 3.53 1.56 10.65
N LEU A 8 4.51 1.16 11.46
CA LEU A 8 5.88 0.97 11.01
C LEU A 8 5.97 -0.15 9.97
N ILE A 9 5.26 -1.26 10.20
CA ILE A 9 5.15 -2.37 9.26
C ILE A 9 4.47 -1.91 7.97
N GLY A 10 3.34 -1.19 8.07
CA GLY A 10 2.63 -0.66 6.91
C GLY A 10 3.49 0.26 6.06
N ALA A 11 4.20 1.19 6.69
CA ALA A 11 5.14 2.08 6.01
C ALA A 11 6.31 1.33 5.38
N ALA A 12 6.86 0.32 6.06
CA ALA A 12 7.95 -0.50 5.53
C ALA A 12 7.51 -1.28 4.27
N LEU A 13 6.28 -1.83 4.25
CA LEU A 13 5.73 -2.53 3.08
C LEU A 13 5.63 -1.60 1.87
N ILE A 14 5.12 -0.38 2.04
CA ILE A 14 5.05 0.62 0.98
C ILE A 14 6.46 0.97 0.48
N LEU A 15 7.39 1.24 1.40
CA LEU A 15 8.77 1.62 1.06
C LEU A 15 9.51 0.50 0.32
N VAL A 16 9.37 -0.76 0.73
CA VAL A 16 9.97 -1.90 0.03
C VAL A 16 9.42 -2.02 -1.39
N GLY A 17 8.09 -1.89 -1.55
CA GLY A 17 7.47 -1.84 -2.87
C GLY A 17 8.02 -0.71 -3.73
N TYR A 18 8.11 0.50 -3.16
CA TYR A 18 8.64 1.68 -3.85
C TYR A 18 10.12 1.54 -4.23
N VAL A 19 10.94 0.94 -3.38
CA VAL A 19 12.36 0.65 -3.70
C VAL A 19 12.45 -0.33 -4.85
N GLY A 20 11.61 -1.38 -4.86
CA GLY A 20 11.53 -2.32 -5.98
C GLY A 20 11.12 -1.62 -7.29
N LEU A 21 10.15 -0.70 -7.21
CA LEU A 21 9.73 0.13 -8.35
C LEU A 21 10.86 1.04 -8.85
N GLN A 22 11.55 1.73 -7.94
CA GLN A 22 12.62 2.67 -8.26
C GLN A 22 13.86 1.97 -8.85
N ARG A 23 14.14 0.73 -8.41
CA ARG A 23 15.23 -0.10 -8.94
C ARG A 23 14.87 -0.80 -10.25
N GLY A 24 13.64 -0.66 -10.74
CA GLY A 24 13.15 -1.38 -11.92
C GLY A 24 13.03 -2.90 -11.71
N TRP A 25 12.97 -3.35 -10.45
CA TRP A 25 12.72 -4.75 -10.09
C TRP A 25 11.24 -5.11 -10.12
N LEU A 26 10.40 -4.09 -9.97
CA LEU A 26 8.95 -4.16 -10.02
C LEU A 26 8.44 -3.06 -10.94
N ASP A 27 7.37 -3.33 -11.67
CA ASP A 27 6.61 -2.34 -12.41
C ASP A 27 5.35 -1.94 -11.65
N ARG A 28 4.79 -0.76 -11.98
CA ARG A 28 3.50 -0.31 -11.41
C ARG A 28 2.35 -1.26 -11.72
N THR A 29 2.50 -2.08 -12.75
CA THR A 29 1.55 -3.12 -13.16
C THR A 29 1.78 -4.45 -12.45
N ASP A 30 2.90 -4.61 -11.73
CA ASP A 30 3.20 -5.87 -11.06
C ASP A 30 2.27 -6.08 -9.87
N ARG A 31 1.74 -7.30 -9.80
CA ARG A 31 0.90 -7.73 -8.68
C ARG A 31 1.64 -7.61 -7.36
N SER A 32 2.95 -7.90 -7.33
CA SER A 32 3.76 -7.84 -6.11
C SER A 32 3.86 -6.42 -5.56
N PHE A 33 4.09 -5.43 -6.43
CA PHE A 33 4.08 -4.01 -6.04
C PHE A 33 2.71 -3.58 -5.54
N ASN A 34 1.65 -3.89 -6.29
CA ASN A 34 0.29 -3.52 -5.91
C ASN A 34 -0.18 -4.22 -4.62
N ALA A 35 0.23 -5.47 -4.38
CA ALA A 35 -0.08 -6.20 -3.15
C ALA A 35 0.64 -5.60 -1.93
N LEU A 36 1.95 -5.31 -2.05
CA LEU A 36 2.70 -4.65 -0.99
C LEU A 36 2.11 -3.28 -0.65
N ASN A 37 1.78 -2.50 -1.68
CA ASN A 37 1.19 -1.18 -1.50
C ASN A 37 -0.22 -1.24 -0.90
N PHE A 38 -1.05 -2.20 -1.34
CA PHE A 38 -2.39 -2.41 -0.80
C PHE A 38 -2.35 -2.81 0.67
N VAL A 39 -1.52 -3.79 1.04
CA VAL A 39 -1.42 -4.25 2.44
C VAL A 39 -0.86 -3.13 3.32
N GLY A 40 0.20 -2.44 2.88
CA GLY A 40 0.79 -1.35 3.63
C GLY A 40 -0.18 -0.18 3.86
N SER A 41 -0.86 0.26 2.82
CA SER A 41 -1.84 1.35 2.88
C SER A 41 -3.11 0.95 3.65
N ALA A 42 -3.57 -0.30 3.58
CA ALA A 42 -4.69 -0.78 4.38
C ALA A 42 -4.36 -0.76 5.89
N LEU A 43 -3.15 -1.20 6.28
CA LEU A 43 -2.70 -1.13 7.67
C LEU A 43 -2.58 0.32 8.16
N LEU A 44 -2.03 1.22 7.34
CA LEU A 44 -1.93 2.64 7.68
C LEU A 44 -3.29 3.31 7.77
N THR A 45 -4.22 2.98 6.87
CA THR A 45 -5.61 3.45 6.91
C THR A 45 -6.30 3.00 8.20
N TRP A 46 -6.13 1.74 8.60
CA TRP A 46 -6.67 1.20 9.84
C TRP A 46 -6.17 1.96 11.07
N VAL A 47 -4.85 2.21 11.15
CA VAL A 47 -4.30 3.00 12.25
C VAL A 47 -4.77 4.46 12.19
N ALA A 48 -4.86 5.05 11.01
CA ALA A 48 -5.34 6.42 10.84
C ALA A 48 -6.81 6.60 11.26
N LEU A 49 -7.64 5.57 11.07
CA LEU A 49 -9.02 5.52 11.55
C LEU A 49 -9.09 5.53 13.08
N ILE A 50 -8.24 4.73 13.73
CA ILE A 50 -8.15 4.67 15.20
C ILE A 50 -7.65 6.00 15.77
N ASP A 51 -6.66 6.62 15.12
CA ASP A 51 -6.10 7.91 15.53
C ASP A 51 -6.94 9.12 15.09
N HIS A 52 -8.08 8.90 14.43
CA HIS A 52 -8.97 9.95 13.88
C HIS A 52 -8.27 10.99 12.99
N ARG A 53 -7.25 10.57 12.23
CA ARG A 53 -6.47 11.44 11.34
C ARG A 53 -7.07 11.49 9.94
N LEU A 54 -8.07 12.36 9.74
CA LEU A 54 -8.80 12.48 8.47
C LEU A 54 -7.89 12.61 7.23
N GLY A 55 -6.83 13.43 7.30
CA GLY A 55 -5.88 13.59 6.18
C GLY A 55 -5.16 12.29 5.82
N PHE A 56 -4.76 11.50 6.83
CA PHE A 56 -4.13 10.20 6.62
C PHE A 56 -5.14 9.14 6.16
N ILE A 57 -6.36 9.15 6.69
CA ILE A 57 -7.43 8.23 6.26
C ILE A 57 -7.69 8.38 4.77
N VAL A 58 -7.81 9.62 4.27
CA VAL A 58 -8.03 9.89 2.84
C VAL A 58 -6.81 9.49 2.01
N LEU A 59 -5.60 9.84 2.45
CA LEU A 59 -4.38 9.54 1.72
C LEU A 59 -4.14 8.03 1.59
N GLU A 60 -4.10 7.33 2.72
CA GLU A 60 -3.84 5.90 2.77
C GLU A 60 -5.01 5.11 2.17
N GLY A 61 -6.24 5.57 2.40
CA GLY A 61 -7.43 4.98 1.77
C GLY A 61 -7.39 5.10 0.24
N ALA A 62 -6.96 6.24 -0.29
CA ALA A 62 -6.77 6.42 -1.73
C ALA A 62 -5.68 5.49 -2.29
N TRP A 63 -4.55 5.34 -1.58
CA TRP A 63 -3.51 4.38 -1.96
C TRP A 63 -4.00 2.94 -1.99
N ALA A 64 -4.79 2.52 -0.99
CA ALA A 64 -5.39 1.20 -0.95
C ALA A 64 -6.36 1.01 -2.13
N LEU A 65 -7.23 1.98 -2.42
CA LEU A 65 -8.18 1.92 -3.53
C LEU A 65 -7.48 1.89 -4.90
N LEU A 66 -6.42 2.69 -5.09
CA LEU A 66 -5.65 2.71 -6.34
C LEU A 66 -4.84 1.42 -6.55
N SER A 67 -4.52 0.70 -5.48
CA SER A 67 -3.82 -0.59 -5.55
C SER A 67 -4.75 -1.76 -5.89
N LEU A 68 -6.08 -1.63 -5.67
CA LEU A 68 -7.08 -2.66 -5.98
C LEU A 68 -7.12 -3.04 -7.48
N PRO A 69 -7.18 -2.10 -8.46
CA PRO A 69 -7.15 -2.45 -9.87
C PRO A 69 -5.88 -3.17 -10.30
N GLY A 70 -4.71 -2.84 -9.72
CA GLY A 70 -3.45 -3.53 -10.01
C GLY A 70 -3.38 -4.93 -9.41
N MET A 71 -4.05 -5.16 -8.27
CA MET A 71 -4.21 -6.49 -7.67
C MET A 71 -5.24 -7.35 -8.43
N LEU A 72 -6.33 -6.74 -8.91
CA LEU A 72 -7.42 -7.41 -9.63
C LEU A 72 -7.18 -7.55 -11.14
N ARG A 73 -6.31 -6.73 -11.75
CA ARG A 73 -5.80 -6.94 -13.12
C ARG A 73 -4.79 -8.07 -13.13
N ALA A 74 -5.30 -9.24 -12.84
CA ALA A 74 -4.76 -10.48 -13.33
C ALA A 74 -4.79 -10.47 -14.86
N THR A 75 -3.63 -10.29 -15.51
CA THR A 75 -3.35 -10.76 -16.88
C THR A 75 -4.40 -10.39 -17.94
N ARG A 76 -4.26 -9.23 -18.57
CA ARG A 76 -4.46 -9.17 -20.02
C ARG A 76 -3.08 -9.07 -20.67
N ALA A 77 -2.39 -10.21 -20.68
CA ALA A 77 -1.42 -10.47 -21.73
C ALA A 77 -2.28 -10.79 -22.96
N GLY A 78 -2.38 -9.83 -23.86
CA GLY A 78 -2.89 -9.96 -25.21
C GLY A 78 -1.86 -9.37 -26.14
#